data_AF-A0A1H2B1Q0-F1
#
_entry.id   AF-A0A1H2B1Q0-F1
#
_cell.length_a   1.000
_cell.length_b   1.000
_cell.length_c   1.000
_cell.angle_alpha   90.00
_cell.angle_beta   90.00
_cell.angle_gamma   90.00
#
_symmetry.space_group_name_H-M   'P 1'
#
loop_
_entity.id
_entity.type
_entity.pdbx_description
1 polymer ?
#
loop_
_entity_poly.entity_id
_entity_poly.type
_entity_poly.pdbx_seq_one_letter_code
_entity_poly.pdbx_strand_id
1 'polypeptide(L)'
;MSDSFQSKNIVKARSPHSCECCRRTINPCEHYINIAGKWDGDFYAVKTCMGCDSLMDLIWQFDADHGGWLSDDGLPFHEVIEIGEEFGLICRIPDRPACIAARFA
;
A
#
# COMPACT_ATOMS: atom_id res chain seq x y z
N MET A 1 24.94 -14.03 -0.48
CA MET A 1 24.44 -12.70 -0.88
C MET A 1 22.94 -12.84 -0.92
N SER A 2 22.23 -12.19 -0.02
CA SER A 2 20.78 -12.25 0.04
C SER A 2 20.25 -11.35 -1.06
N ASP A 3 19.81 -11.93 -2.18
CA ASP A 3 19.25 -11.19 -3.33
C ASP A 3 17.81 -10.74 -3.00
N SER A 4 17.68 -9.84 -2.02
CA SER A 4 16.41 -9.21 -1.67
C SER A 4 16.07 -8.19 -2.76
N PHE A 5 14.85 -8.24 -3.29
CA PHE A 5 14.36 -7.20 -4.19
C PHE A 5 12.90 -6.91 -3.90
N GLN A 6 12.48 -5.68 -4.18
CA GLN A 6 11.08 -5.28 -4.13
C GLN A 6 10.78 -4.39 -5.33
N SER A 7 9.65 -4.65 -5.96
CA SER A 7 9.09 -3.85 -7.05
C SER A 7 7.68 -3.40 -6.68
N LYS A 8 7.36 -2.15 -7.00
CA LYS A 8 6.07 -1.51 -6.71
C LYS A 8 5.50 -0.98 -8.03
N ASN A 9 4.31 -1.44 -8.41
CA ASN A 9 3.66 -1.03 -9.66
C ASN A 9 2.23 -0.55 -9.40
N ILE A 10 1.85 0.58 -10.02
CA ILE A 10 0.46 1.05 -10.03
C ILE A 10 -0.31 0.28 -11.11
N VAL A 11 -1.34 -0.45 -10.71
CA VAL A 11 -2.12 -1.33 -11.59
C VAL A 11 -3.60 -0.98 -11.50
N LYS A 12 -4.31 -1.02 -12.64
CA LYS A 12 -5.77 -0.92 -12.68
C LYS A 12 -6.40 -2.30 -12.43
N ALA A 13 -7.28 -2.40 -11.43
CA ALA A 13 -8.00 -3.62 -11.09
C ALA A 13 -8.92 -4.06 -12.23
N ARG A 14 -8.77 -5.31 -12.68
CA ARG A 14 -9.66 -5.94 -13.69
C ARG A 14 -10.78 -6.76 -13.03
N SER A 15 -10.58 -7.15 -11.79
CA SER A 15 -11.50 -7.89 -10.94
C SER A 15 -11.45 -7.33 -9.51
N PRO A 16 -12.46 -7.59 -8.66
CA PRO A 16 -12.38 -7.22 -7.25
C PRO A 16 -11.17 -7.87 -6.57
N HIS A 17 -10.43 -7.09 -5.79
CA HIS A 17 -9.32 -7.58 -4.95
C HIS A 17 -9.52 -7.13 -3.51
N SER A 18 -9.00 -7.87 -2.54
CA SER A 18 -8.94 -7.38 -1.16
C SER A 18 -7.58 -6.72 -0.94
N CYS A 19 -7.59 -5.52 -0.38
CA CYS A 19 -6.38 -4.88 0.11
C CYS A 19 -5.79 -5.71 1.26
N GLU A 20 -4.52 -6.06 1.19
CA GLU A 20 -3.88 -6.88 2.23
C GLU A 20 -3.62 -6.10 3.52
N CYS A 21 -3.59 -4.77 3.46
CA CYS A 21 -3.52 -3.90 4.64
C CYS A 21 -4.86 -3.77 5.35
N CYS A 22 -5.86 -3.20 4.66
CA CYS A 22 -7.10 -2.74 5.29
C CYS A 22 -8.30 -3.62 5.03
N ARG A 23 -8.10 -4.73 4.31
CA ARG A 23 -9.11 -5.71 3.90
C ARG A 23 -10.25 -5.16 3.03
N ARG A 24 -10.28 -3.84 2.77
CA ARG A 24 -11.24 -3.19 1.85
C ARG A 24 -11.18 -3.84 0.47
N THR A 25 -12.35 -4.02 -0.14
CA THR A 25 -12.47 -4.35 -1.55
C THR A 25 -11.98 -3.21 -2.45
N ILE A 26 -10.97 -3.50 -3.25
CA ILE A 26 -10.54 -2.73 -4.41
C ILE A 26 -11.47 -3.11 -5.56
N ASN A 27 -12.32 -2.19 -6.00
CA ASN A 27 -13.30 -2.48 -7.04
C ASN A 27 -12.65 -2.56 -8.43
N PRO A 28 -13.29 -3.24 -9.40
CA PRO A 28 -12.88 -3.15 -10.80
C PRO A 28 -12.77 -1.70 -11.25
N CYS A 29 -11.78 -1.41 -12.08
CA CYS A 29 -11.38 -0.08 -12.53
C CYS A 29 -10.74 0.85 -11.49
N GLU A 30 -10.69 0.48 -10.20
CA GLU A 30 -9.87 1.21 -9.22
C GLU A 30 -8.38 0.93 -9.47
N HIS A 31 -7.53 1.89 -9.10
CA HIS A 31 -6.09 1.69 -9.09
C HIS A 31 -5.66 1.15 -7.74
N TYR A 32 -4.68 0.25 -7.76
CA TYR A 32 -4.04 -0.30 -6.58
C TYR A 32 -2.55 -0.50 -6.84
N ILE A 33 -1.82 -0.71 -5.76
CA ILE A 33 -0.40 -0.99 -5.80
C ILE A 33 -0.20 -2.49 -5.73
N ASN A 34 0.47 -3.03 -6.74
CA ASN A 34 0.96 -4.39 -6.75
C ASN A 34 2.44 -4.36 -6.34
N ILE A 35 2.72 -4.89 -5.15
CA ILE A 35 4.08 -5.06 -4.63
C ILE A 35 4.48 -6.50 -4.88
N ALA A 36 5.65 -6.73 -5.47
CA ALA A 36 6.22 -8.06 -5.62
C ALA A 36 7.69 -8.01 -5.25
N GLY A 37 8.13 -8.95 -4.43
CA GLY A 37 9.50 -8.98 -3.95
C GLY A 37 9.97 -10.37 -3.54
N LYS A 38 11.22 -10.42 -3.14
CA LYS A 38 11.87 -11.57 -2.52
C LYS A 38 12.52 -11.10 -1.23
N TRP A 39 12.19 -11.80 -0.14
CA TRP A 39 12.76 -11.57 1.18
C TRP A 39 13.24 -12.90 1.76
N ASP A 40 14.49 -12.94 2.22
CA ASP A 40 15.12 -14.11 2.83
C ASP A 40 14.94 -15.45 2.08
N GLY A 41 14.91 -15.38 0.73
CA GLY A 41 14.71 -16.55 -0.12
C GLY A 41 13.27 -16.76 -0.61
N ASP A 42 12.28 -16.19 0.07
CA ASP A 42 10.87 -16.36 -0.23
C ASP A 42 10.31 -15.22 -1.08
N PHE A 43 9.52 -15.58 -2.09
CA PHE A 43 8.82 -14.61 -2.93
C PHE A 43 7.49 -14.24 -2.30
N TYR A 44 7.17 -12.95 -2.30
CA TYR A 44 5.89 -12.43 -1.84
C TYR A 44 5.28 -11.50 -2.89
N ALA A 45 3.95 -11.44 -2.89
CA ALA A 45 3.20 -10.49 -3.70
C ALA A 45 2.01 -9.96 -2.87
N VAL A 46 1.90 -8.65 -2.78
CA VAL A 46 0.95 -7.95 -1.92
C VAL A 46 0.15 -6.95 -2.76
N LYS A 47 -1.18 -6.95 -2.60
CA LYS A 47 -2.06 -5.95 -3.23
C LYS A 47 -2.55 -4.95 -2.20
N THR A 48 -2.20 -3.68 -2.41
CA THR A 48 -2.50 -2.60 -1.47
C THR A 48 -3.31 -1.51 -2.15
N CYS A 49 -4.35 -0.99 -1.49
CA CYS A 49 -5.10 0.14 -2.02
C CYS A 49 -4.25 1.42 -1.97
N MET A 50 -4.55 2.41 -2.82
CA MET A 50 -3.80 3.67 -2.88
C MET A 50 -3.75 4.42 -1.55
N GLY A 51 -4.79 4.30 -0.71
CA GLY A 51 -4.84 4.97 0.60
C GLY A 51 -3.86 4.39 1.61
N CYS A 52 -3.78 3.06 1.69
CA CYS A 52 -2.80 2.38 2.53
C CYS A 52 -1.38 2.63 2.03
N ASP A 53 -1.18 2.66 0.71
CA ASP A 53 0.11 3.00 0.13
C ASP A 53 0.57 4.42 0.47
N SER A 54 -0.35 5.40 0.41
CA SER A 54 -0.06 6.79 0.79
C SER A 54 0.28 6.93 2.27
N LEU A 55 -0.32 6.11 3.14
CA LEU A 55 0.02 6.06 4.56
C LEU A 55 1.45 5.54 4.76
N MET A 56 1.83 4.48 4.05
CA MET A 56 3.20 3.95 4.11
C MET A 56 4.21 5.02 3.68
N ASP A 57 3.96 5.70 2.55
CA ASP A 57 4.84 6.78 2.08
C ASP A 57 4.95 7.93 3.10
N LEU A 58 3.86 8.27 3.80
CA LEU A 58 3.86 9.28 4.88
C LEU A 58 4.72 8.85 6.06
N ILE A 59 4.66 7.59 6.46
CA ILE A 59 5.44 7.05 7.58
C ILE A 59 6.93 7.10 7.25
N TRP A 60 7.31 6.70 6.03
CA TRP A 60 8.69 6.80 5.57
C TRP A 60 9.20 8.23 5.52
N GLN A 61 8.37 9.15 5.04
CA GLN A 61 8.73 10.58 5.03
C GLN A 61 8.92 11.11 6.46
N PHE A 62 8.01 10.78 7.37
CA PHE A 62 8.11 11.18 8.77
C PHE A 62 9.39 10.63 9.41
N ASP A 63 9.70 9.36 9.21
CA ASP A 63 10.94 8.78 9.73
C ASP A 63 12.19 9.49 9.20
N ALA A 64 12.26 9.73 7.89
CA ALA A 64 13.36 10.47 7.28
C ALA A 64 13.49 11.89 7.86
N ASP A 65 12.38 12.59 8.09
CA ASP A 65 12.34 13.94 8.65
C ASP A 65 12.74 13.97 10.14
N HIS A 66 12.53 12.87 10.87
CA HIS A 66 12.78 12.78 12.30
C HIS A 66 14.08 12.07 12.69
N GLY A 67 14.91 11.71 11.72
CA GLY A 67 16.28 11.23 11.95
C GLY A 67 16.50 9.73 11.71
N GLY A 68 15.58 9.05 11.02
CA GLY A 68 15.77 7.66 10.59
C GLY A 68 15.80 6.69 11.77
N TRP A 69 14.77 6.75 12.62
CA TRP A 69 14.64 5.90 13.80
C TRP A 69 14.19 4.48 13.45
N LEU A 70 13.54 4.33 12.30
CA LEU A 70 13.27 3.01 11.76
C LEU A 70 14.58 2.34 11.37
N SER A 71 14.71 1.06 11.74
CA SER A 71 15.83 0.23 11.31
C SER A 71 15.95 0.21 9.79
N ASP A 72 17.13 -0.14 9.27
CA ASP A 72 17.37 -0.29 7.81
C ASP A 72 16.35 -1.26 7.16
N ASP A 73 15.79 -2.17 7.98
CA ASP A 73 14.77 -3.15 7.60
C ASP A 73 13.32 -2.61 7.63
N GLY A 74 13.12 -1.35 8.07
CA GLY A 74 11.82 -0.69 8.22
C GLY A 74 11.02 -1.10 9.45
N LEU A 75 9.76 -0.65 9.52
CA LEU A 75 8.78 -1.22 10.45
C LEU A 75 8.19 -2.50 9.86
N PRO A 76 7.97 -3.54 10.68
CA PRO A 76 7.17 -4.68 10.27
C PRO A 76 5.82 -4.18 9.74
N PHE A 77 5.47 -4.62 8.54
CA PHE A 77 4.23 -4.20 7.87
C PHE A 77 2.99 -4.43 8.75
N HIS A 78 3.00 -5.46 9.59
CA HIS A 78 1.92 -5.76 10.50
C HIS A 78 1.73 -4.69 11.59
N GLU A 79 2.82 -4.19 12.20
CA GLU A 79 2.76 -3.20 13.30
C GLU A 79 2.22 -1.85 12.83
N VAL A 80 2.63 -1.41 11.63
CA VAL A 80 2.11 -0.18 11.01
C VAL A 80 0.61 -0.28 10.77
N ILE A 81 0.14 -1.45 10.33
CA ILE A 81 -1.26 -1.68 10.06
C ILE A 81 -2.05 -1.77 11.36
N GLU A 82 -1.55 -2.46 12.38
CA GLU A 82 -2.23 -2.54 13.68
C GLU A 82 -2.41 -1.15 14.31
N ILE A 83 -1.36 -0.33 14.33
CA ILE A 83 -1.43 1.05 14.80
C ILE A 83 -2.36 1.87 13.89
N GLY A 84 -2.23 1.73 12.57
CA GLY A 84 -3.09 2.40 11.61
C GLY A 84 -4.58 2.06 11.78
N GLU A 85 -4.91 0.82 12.19
CA GLU A 85 -6.26 0.37 12.50
C GLU A 85 -6.72 0.96 13.84
N GLU A 86 -5.88 0.89 14.87
CA GLU A 86 -6.16 1.44 16.21
C GLU A 86 -6.49 2.93 16.17
N PHE A 87 -5.73 3.71 15.40
CA PHE A 87 -5.92 5.15 15.26
C PHE A 87 -6.89 5.55 14.15
N GLY A 88 -7.48 4.59 13.42
CA GLY A 88 -8.40 4.88 12.31
C GLY A 88 -7.76 5.63 11.14
N LEU A 89 -6.44 5.52 10.98
CA LEU A 89 -5.64 6.18 9.94
C LEU A 89 -5.64 5.39 8.63
N ILE A 90 -6.05 4.13 8.68
CA ILE A 90 -6.20 3.28 7.52
C ILE A 90 -7.39 3.76 6.67
N CYS A 91 -7.11 3.96 5.37
CA CYS A 91 -8.00 4.58 4.38
C CYS A 91 -8.24 6.09 4.54
N ARG A 92 -7.20 6.88 4.80
CA ARG A 92 -7.21 8.31 4.43
C ARG A 92 -7.07 8.45 2.90
N ILE A 93 -8.18 8.51 2.18
CA ILE A 93 -8.20 8.98 0.79
C ILE A 93 -8.23 10.53 0.85
N PRO A 94 -7.16 11.28 0.46
CA PRO A 94 -7.37 12.65 0.06
C PRO A 94 -8.24 12.60 -1.20
N ASP A 95 -9.44 13.18 -1.10
CA ASP A 95 -10.47 13.20 -2.14
C ASP A 95 -9.85 13.46 -3.53
N ARG A 96 -9.75 12.44 -4.38
CA ARG A 96 -9.67 12.63 -5.82
C ARG A 96 -11.07 12.39 -6.36
N PRO A 97 -11.63 13.34 -7.12
CA PRO A 97 -12.97 13.16 -7.67
C PRO A 97 -13.00 11.83 -8.42
N ALA A 98 -13.99 11.01 -8.08
CA ALA A 98 -14.24 9.72 -8.68
C ALA A 98 -14.13 9.84 -10.20
N CYS A 99 -13.45 8.89 -10.83
CA CYS A 99 -13.42 8.79 -12.27
C CYS A 99 -14.85 8.48 -12.72
N ILE A 100 -15.63 9.52 -13.01
CA ILE A 100 -16.96 9.39 -13.60
C ILE A 100 -16.71 8.72 -14.95
N ALA A 101 -17.05 7.44 -15.04
CA ALA A 101 -17.15 6.75 -16.31
C ALA A 101 -18.22 7.51 -17.12
N ALA A 102 -17.77 8.43 -17.97
CA ALA A 102 -18.64 9.10 -18.92
C ALA A 102 -19.20 8.02 -19.85
N ARG A 103 -20.42 7.57 -19.53
CA ARG A 103 -21.30 6.92 -20.50
C ARG A 103 -21.70 8.00 -21.49
N PHE A 104 -21.00 8.10 -22.61
CA PHE A 104 -21.57 8.74 -23.78
C PHE A 104 -22.50 7.73 -24.46
N ALA A 105 -23.79 8.07 -24.39
CA ALA A 105 -24.87 7.49 -25.18
C ALA A 105 -24.81 8.00 -26.62
#